data_AF-A0A0N0VCW3-F1
#
_entry.id   AF-A0A0N0VCW3-F1
#
_cell.length_a   1.000
_cell.length_b   1.000
_cell.length_c   1.000
_cell.angle_alpha   90.00
_cell.angle_beta   90.00
_cell.angle_gamma   90.00
#
_symmetry.space_group_name_H-M   'P 1'
#
loop_
_entity.id
_entity.type
_entity.pdbx_description
1 polymer ?
#
loop_
_entity_poly.entity_id
_entity_poly.type
_entity_poly.pdbx_seq_one_letter_code
_entity_poly.pdbx_strand_id
1 'polypeptide(L)'
;MSSYDKSDQIGYDETDKILNAELEEMMARTQPEVQRNLQHRIHDGILARMKEETTRKCFPFIQKYEQCVNSQKPYNMKRCYPHRDAMNDCAKEVNREENYQRYRIMYLRGELLKYHEKRMAGKMEAFKVKAPDAIRSWKYDYAPKYAHMMEDLGEAPLGTAQENATDDSKK
;
A
#
# COMPACT_ATOMS: atom_id res chain seq x y z
N MET A 1 4.44 36.89 3.03
CA MET A 1 5.26 35.73 3.42
C MET A 1 4.63 34.51 2.76
N SER A 2 5.22 33.97 1.69
CA SER A 2 4.68 32.74 1.08
C SER A 2 4.97 31.58 2.02
N SER A 3 3.94 30.79 2.32
CA SER A 3 4.08 29.49 2.96
C SER A 3 4.90 28.62 2.01
N TYR A 4 6.20 28.53 2.26
CA TYR A 4 7.08 27.59 1.60
C TYR A 4 6.47 26.21 1.77
N ASP A 5 5.94 25.68 0.69
CA ASP A 5 5.50 24.32 0.55
C ASP A 5 6.74 23.43 0.76
N LYS A 6 6.87 22.88 1.97
CA LYS A 6 7.97 21.97 2.29
C LYS A 6 7.80 20.59 1.64
N SER A 7 6.78 20.39 0.79
CA SER A 7 6.67 19.18 -0.01
C SER A 7 7.78 19.05 -1.06
N ASP A 8 8.39 20.17 -1.49
CA ASP A 8 9.50 20.19 -2.45
C ASP A 8 10.80 19.51 -1.96
N GLN A 9 10.90 19.18 -0.65
CA GLN A 9 12.05 18.47 -0.10
C GLN A 9 11.78 16.99 0.18
N ILE A 10 10.65 16.44 -0.29
CA ILE A 10 10.23 15.08 0.04
C ILE A 10 10.31 14.24 -1.23
N GLY A 11 11.52 13.77 -1.52
CA GLY A 11 11.84 12.99 -2.72
C GLY A 11 13.34 12.81 -2.94
N TYR A 12 14.09 12.52 -1.87
CA TYR A 12 15.55 12.46 -1.95
C TYR A 12 16.09 11.16 -2.58
N ASP A 13 15.31 10.07 -2.61
CA ASP A 13 15.70 8.82 -3.28
C ASP A 13 14.90 8.59 -4.58
N GLU A 14 15.56 8.05 -5.62
CA GLU A 14 14.91 7.65 -6.88
C GLU A 14 13.73 6.70 -6.64
N THR A 15 13.78 5.89 -5.58
CA THR A 15 12.66 5.06 -5.14
C THR A 15 11.43 5.86 -4.71
N ASP A 16 11.61 7.00 -4.04
CA ASP A 16 10.49 7.84 -3.62
C ASP A 16 9.82 8.52 -4.82
N LYS A 17 10.60 8.89 -5.85
CA LYS A 17 10.05 9.41 -7.11
C LYS A 17 9.22 8.37 -7.84
N ILE A 18 9.72 7.14 -7.94
CA ILE A 18 8.98 6.01 -8.54
C ILE A 18 7.69 5.75 -7.78
N LEU A 19 7.75 5.76 -6.44
CA LEU A 19 6.58 5.56 -5.59
C LEU A 19 5.55 6.68 -5.76
N ASN A 20 5.98 7.93 -5.89
CA ASN A 20 5.07 9.05 -6.14
C ASN A 20 4.41 8.94 -7.52
N ALA A 21 5.14 8.58 -8.57
CA ALA A 21 4.57 8.37 -9.90
C ALA A 21 3.52 7.25 -9.91
N GLU A 22 3.81 6.11 -9.27
CA GLU A 22 2.85 5.00 -9.10
C GLU A 22 1.60 5.46 -8.33
N LEU A 23 1.79 6.26 -7.28
CA LEU A 23 0.70 6.78 -6.46
C LEU A 23 -0.20 7.74 -7.25
N GLU A 24 0.39 8.65 -8.04
CA GLU A 24 -0.35 9.56 -8.91
C GLU A 24 -1.21 8.80 -9.93
N GLU A 25 -0.65 7.76 -10.55
CA GLU A 25 -1.38 6.90 -11.48
C GLU A 25 -2.57 6.19 -10.80
N MET A 26 -2.35 5.64 -9.61
CA MET A 26 -3.41 4.99 -8.83
C MET A 26 -4.49 5.97 -8.36
N MET A 27 -4.11 7.20 -7.98
CA MET A 27 -5.05 8.24 -7.60
C MET A 27 -5.88 8.70 -8.80
N ALA A 28 -5.26 8.91 -9.97
CA ALA A 28 -5.97 9.32 -11.19
C ALA A 28 -7.10 8.35 -11.58
N ARG A 29 -6.96 7.06 -11.25
CA ARG A 29 -7.98 6.01 -11.50
C ARG A 29 -9.03 5.88 -10.39
N THR A 30 -8.81 6.52 -9.25
CA THR A 30 -9.66 6.41 -8.05
C THR A 30 -10.65 7.57 -8.01
N GLN A 31 -11.90 7.33 -7.59
CA GLN A 31 -12.91 8.38 -7.50
C GLN A 31 -12.55 9.40 -6.40
N PRO A 32 -12.80 10.71 -6.60
CA PRO A 32 -12.41 11.76 -5.64
C PRO A 32 -12.99 11.59 -4.22
N GLU A 33 -14.20 11.06 -4.10
CA GLU A 33 -14.82 10.79 -2.78
C GLU A 33 -14.07 9.72 -1.99
N VAL A 34 -13.67 8.64 -2.67
CA VAL A 34 -12.85 7.58 -2.08
C VAL A 34 -11.49 8.13 -1.67
N GLN A 35 -10.86 8.96 -2.52
CA GLN A 35 -9.58 9.60 -2.20
C GLN A 35 -9.66 10.45 -0.93
N ARG A 36 -10.69 11.29 -0.77
CA ARG A 36 -10.88 12.11 0.44
C ARG A 36 -11.04 11.26 1.70
N ASN A 37 -11.89 10.23 1.64
CA ASN A 37 -12.10 9.32 2.77
C ASN A 37 -10.83 8.56 3.14
N LEU A 38 -10.06 8.11 2.15
CA LEU A 38 -8.76 7.50 2.34
C LEU A 38 -7.80 8.46 3.04
N GLN A 39 -7.68 9.71 2.57
CA GLN A 39 -6.79 10.72 3.12
C GLN A 39 -7.10 11.07 4.58
N HIS A 40 -8.38 11.21 4.94
CA HIS A 40 -8.76 11.46 6.33
C HIS A 40 -8.39 10.29 7.24
N ARG A 41 -8.72 9.07 6.84
CA ARG A 41 -8.46 7.87 7.65
C ARG A 41 -6.96 7.60 7.83
N ILE A 42 -6.14 7.82 6.80
CA ILE A 42 -4.68 7.64 6.94
C ILE A 42 -4.08 8.71 7.85
N HIS A 43 -4.60 9.94 7.84
CA HIS A 43 -4.07 11.03 8.66
C HIS A 43 -4.07 10.65 10.16
N ASP A 44 -5.21 10.19 10.67
CA ASP A 44 -5.33 9.78 12.07
C ASP A 44 -4.40 8.61 12.41
N GLY A 45 -4.27 7.64 11.48
CA GLY A 45 -3.35 6.51 11.62
C GLY A 45 -1.88 6.93 11.66
N ILE A 46 -1.50 7.93 10.88
CA ILE A 46 -0.14 8.49 10.85
C ILE A 46 0.15 9.21 12.17
N LEU A 47 -0.77 10.03 12.66
CA LEU A 47 -0.61 10.72 13.95
C LEU A 47 -0.43 9.73 15.10
N ALA A 48 -1.20 8.64 15.12
CA ALA A 48 -1.06 7.59 16.11
C ALA A 48 0.33 6.91 16.03
N ARG A 49 0.78 6.57 14.83
CA ARG A 49 2.10 5.94 14.63
C ARG A 49 3.26 6.88 14.97
N MET A 50 3.17 8.17 14.62
CA MET A 50 4.19 9.16 14.98
C MET A 50 4.26 9.35 16.49
N LYS A 51 3.12 9.30 17.19
CA LYS A 51 3.07 9.31 18.66
C LYS A 51 3.74 8.07 19.26
N GLU A 52 3.46 6.88 18.73
CA GLU A 52 4.11 5.63 19.16
C GLU A 52 5.63 5.69 18.94
N GLU A 53 6.07 6.15 17.76
CA GLU A 53 7.49 6.24 17.43
C GLU A 53 8.20 7.30 18.28
N THR A 54 7.56 8.44 18.52
CA THR A 54 8.06 9.48 19.43
C THR A 54 8.22 8.92 20.83
N THR A 55 7.20 8.19 21.31
CA THR A 55 7.25 7.56 22.64
C THR A 55 8.41 6.57 22.70
N ARG A 56 8.53 5.68 21.71
CA ARG A 56 9.59 4.65 21.68
C ARG A 56 11.00 5.26 21.64
N LYS A 57 11.23 6.26 20.79
CA LYS A 57 12.56 6.89 20.61
C LYS A 57 12.91 7.82 21.76
N CYS A 58 11.94 8.56 22.29
CA CYS A 58 12.19 9.57 23.31
C CYS A 58 12.03 9.07 24.74
N PHE A 59 11.55 7.84 24.95
CA PHE A 59 11.45 7.20 26.26
C PHE A 59 12.72 7.31 27.13
N PRO A 60 13.94 7.10 26.61
CA PRO A 60 15.15 7.22 27.42
C PRO A 60 15.37 8.64 27.98
N PHE A 61 14.93 9.68 27.27
CA PHE A 61 15.02 11.06 27.76
C PHE A 61 14.01 11.35 28.85
N ILE A 62 12.81 10.77 28.75
CA ILE A 62 11.78 10.83 29.80
C ILE A 62 12.34 10.22 31.10
N GLN A 63 12.96 9.04 31.02
CA GLN A 63 13.57 8.38 32.18
C GLN A 63 14.68 9.23 32.82
N LYS A 64 15.55 9.87 32.01
CA LYS A 64 16.60 10.76 32.52
C LYS A 64 16.03 11.99 33.23
N TYR A 65 14.97 12.58 32.68
CA TYR A 65 14.29 13.69 33.30
C TYR A 65 13.65 13.28 34.63
N GLU A 66 12.93 12.15 34.65
CA GLU A 66 12.31 11.59 35.86
C GLU A 66 13.35 11.32 36.95
N GLN A 67 14.47 10.67 36.60
CA GLN A 67 15.58 10.40 37.53
C GLN A 67 16.17 11.69 38.09
N CYS A 68 16.35 12.73 37.26
CA CYS A 68 16.85 14.02 37.72
C CYS A 68 15.89 14.68 38.72
N VAL A 69 14.59 14.72 38.41
CA VAL A 69 13.58 15.36 39.26
C VAL A 69 13.46 14.64 40.61
N ASN A 70 13.54 13.30 40.61
CA ASN A 70 13.42 12.48 41.82
C ASN A 70 14.69 12.51 42.70
N SER A 71 15.85 12.83 42.13
CA SER A 71 17.13 12.89 42.86
C SER A 71 17.47 14.29 43.41
N GLN A 72 16.86 15.34 42.86
CA GLN A 72 17.09 16.73 43.28
C GLN A 72 16.32 17.08 44.56
N LYS A 73 17.02 17.04 45.72
CA LYS A 73 16.52 17.61 46.99
C LYS A 73 17.36 18.83 47.40
N PRO A 74 16.75 19.97 47.80
CA PRO A 74 15.32 20.30 47.72
C PRO A 74 14.84 20.36 46.26
N TYR A 75 13.56 20.08 46.00
CA TYR A 75 12.97 20.01 44.65
C TYR A 75 13.26 21.29 43.84
N ASN A 76 14.30 21.27 43.02
CA ASN A 76 14.67 22.36 42.14
C ASN A 76 14.66 21.87 40.68
N MET A 77 13.46 21.88 40.09
CA MET A 77 13.27 21.39 38.71
C MET A 77 14.09 22.15 37.66
N LYS A 78 14.55 23.37 37.96
CA LYS A 78 15.36 24.18 37.03
C LYS A 78 16.66 23.50 36.63
N ARG A 79 17.25 22.72 37.54
CA ARG A 79 18.49 21.97 37.26
C ARG A 79 18.26 20.78 36.32
N CYS A 80 17.02 20.33 36.14
CA CYS A 80 16.65 19.26 35.22
C CYS A 80 16.16 19.76 33.85
N TYR A 81 16.14 21.08 33.62
CA TYR A 81 15.75 21.66 32.33
C TYR A 81 16.54 21.12 31.13
N PRO A 82 17.86 20.86 31.22
CA PRO A 82 18.58 20.25 30.10
C PRO A 82 18.00 18.91 29.66
N HIS A 83 17.50 18.09 30.59
CA HIS A 83 16.84 16.82 30.26
C HIS A 83 15.45 17.02 29.66
N ARG A 84 14.71 18.02 30.12
CA ARG A 84 13.42 18.41 29.54
C ARG A 84 13.59 18.90 28.10
N ASP A 85 14.60 19.72 27.86
CA ASP A 85 14.86 20.30 26.55
C ASP A 85 15.34 19.21 25.57
N ALA A 86 16.21 18.30 26.01
CA ALA A 86 16.58 17.12 25.23
C ALA A 86 15.37 16.22 24.87
N MET A 87 14.42 16.04 25.79
CA MET A 87 13.17 15.33 25.52
C MET A 87 12.32 16.06 24.46
N ASN A 88 12.19 17.38 24.58
CA ASN A 88 11.46 18.20 23.61
C ASN A 88 12.12 18.17 22.22
N ASP A 89 13.44 18.21 22.16
CA ASP A 89 14.18 18.19 20.90
C ASP A 89 14.08 16.83 20.22
N CYS A 90 14.15 15.73 20.98
CA CYS A 90 13.83 14.40 20.46
C CYS A 90 12.42 14.35 19.86
N ALA A 91 11.42 14.89 20.56
CA ALA A 91 10.05 14.90 20.05
C ALA A 91 9.89 15.75 18.78
N LYS A 92 10.59 16.89 18.67
CA LYS A 92 10.60 17.72 17.45
C LYS A 92 11.27 17.01 16.27
N GLU A 93 12.33 16.24 16.53
CA GLU A 93 13.04 15.50 15.49
C GLU A 93 12.18 14.37 14.91
N VAL A 94 11.44 13.66 15.75
CA VAL A 94 10.52 12.61 15.29
C VAL A 94 9.30 13.23 14.59
N ASN A 95 8.74 14.31 15.12
CA ASN A 95 7.57 14.99 14.56
C ASN A 95 7.91 16.01 13.47
N ARG A 96 8.81 15.64 12.55
CA ARG A 96 9.09 16.44 11.35
C ARG A 96 8.06 16.19 10.26
N GLU A 97 7.79 17.23 9.48
CA GLU A 97 6.94 17.15 8.28
C GLU A 97 7.43 16.09 7.30
N GLU A 98 8.74 15.95 7.13
CA GLU A 98 9.37 14.91 6.30
C GLU A 98 8.93 13.50 6.70
N ASN A 99 8.92 13.19 8.00
CA ASN A 99 8.49 11.89 8.51
C ASN A 99 6.99 11.69 8.29
N TYR A 100 6.18 12.73 8.52
CA TYR A 100 4.75 12.69 8.27
C TYR A 100 4.44 12.36 6.80
N GLN A 101 5.12 13.01 5.86
CA GLN A 101 4.89 12.82 4.43
C GLN A 101 5.41 11.46 3.94
N ARG A 102 6.53 10.97 4.50
CA ARG A 102 7.00 9.61 4.26
C ARG A 102 5.94 8.57 4.66
N TYR A 103 5.37 8.71 5.86
CA TYR A 103 4.28 7.83 6.28
C TYR A 103 3.04 8.00 5.39
N ARG A 104 2.69 9.23 5.02
CA ARG A 104 1.56 9.51 4.14
C ARG A 104 1.64 8.76 2.83
N ILE A 105 2.80 8.79 2.14
CA ILE A 105 3.00 8.08 0.88
C ILE A 105 2.84 6.57 1.08
N MET A 106 3.51 5.99 2.09
CA MET A 106 3.44 4.55 2.38
C MET A 106 2.02 4.07 2.68
N TYR A 107 1.29 4.78 3.56
CA TYR A 107 -0.06 4.42 3.94
C TYR A 107 -1.05 4.60 2.79
N LEU A 108 -0.94 5.71 2.05
CA LEU A 108 -1.83 5.99 0.92
C LEU A 108 -1.64 4.94 -0.19
N ARG A 109 -0.39 4.58 -0.51
CA ARG A 109 -0.07 3.50 -1.45
C ARG A 109 -0.69 2.17 -1.03
N GLY A 110 -0.48 1.76 0.22
CA GLY A 110 -1.01 0.50 0.74
C GLY A 110 -2.55 0.44 0.70
N GLU A 111 -3.23 1.54 1.01
CA GLU A 111 -4.69 1.58 0.96
C GLU A 111 -5.24 1.65 -0.47
N LEU A 112 -4.57 2.35 -1.39
CA LEU A 112 -4.94 2.37 -2.80
C LEU A 112 -4.77 0.99 -3.45
N LEU A 113 -3.68 0.27 -3.16
CA LEU A 113 -3.47 -1.10 -3.65
C LEU A 113 -4.60 -2.02 -3.19
N LYS A 114 -4.91 -2.03 -1.89
CA LYS A 114 -6.04 -2.82 -1.34
C LYS A 114 -7.37 -2.46 -2.00
N TYR A 115 -7.60 -1.18 -2.28
CA TYR A 115 -8.82 -0.72 -2.94
C TYR A 115 -8.92 -1.26 -4.37
N HIS A 116 -7.85 -1.14 -5.16
CA HIS A 116 -7.82 -1.62 -6.54
C HIS A 116 -7.88 -3.15 -6.64
N GLU A 117 -7.19 -3.88 -5.75
CA GLU A 117 -7.28 -5.34 -5.64
C GLU A 117 -8.71 -5.80 -5.35
N LYS A 118 -9.37 -5.20 -4.35
CA LYS A 118 -10.78 -5.50 -4.03
C LYS A 118 -11.70 -5.21 -5.21
N ARG A 119 -11.47 -4.10 -5.91
CA ARG A 119 -12.26 -3.74 -7.08
C ARG A 119 -12.06 -4.73 -8.24
N MET A 120 -10.82 -5.17 -8.47
CA MET A 120 -10.52 -6.18 -9.48
C MET A 120 -11.12 -7.54 -9.13
N ALA A 121 -11.01 -7.98 -7.87
CA ALA A 121 -11.65 -9.20 -7.38
C ALA A 121 -13.18 -9.13 -7.57
N GLY A 122 -13.82 -8.01 -7.20
CA GLY A 122 -15.25 -7.82 -7.41
C GLY A 122 -15.66 -7.85 -8.89
N LYS A 123 -14.84 -7.30 -9.79
CA LYS A 123 -15.06 -7.41 -11.24
C LYS A 123 -14.93 -8.85 -11.73
N MET A 124 -13.94 -9.60 -11.25
CA MET A 124 -13.76 -11.01 -11.60
C MET A 124 -14.94 -11.86 -11.12
N GLU A 125 -15.39 -11.67 -9.88
CA GLU A 125 -16.57 -12.39 -9.36
C GLU A 125 -17.85 -12.02 -10.12
N ALA A 126 -18.07 -10.74 -10.41
CA ALA A 126 -19.19 -10.32 -11.24
C ALA A 126 -19.11 -10.88 -12.68
N PHE A 127 -17.90 -11.03 -13.23
CA PHE A 127 -17.69 -11.65 -14.53
C PHE A 127 -18.01 -13.15 -14.49
N LYS A 128 -17.57 -13.88 -13.45
CA LYS A 128 -17.92 -15.29 -13.24
C LYS A 128 -19.44 -15.50 -13.18
N VAL A 129 -20.16 -14.64 -12.44
CA VAL A 129 -21.62 -14.70 -12.32
C VAL A 129 -22.35 -14.34 -13.62
N LYS A 130 -21.76 -13.51 -14.49
CA LYS A 130 -22.29 -13.16 -15.82
C LYS A 130 -21.81 -14.06 -16.95
N ALA A 131 -20.82 -14.92 -16.70
CA ALA A 131 -20.33 -15.92 -17.63
C ALA A 131 -20.96 -17.33 -17.51
N PRO A 132 -22.19 -17.56 -17.00
CA PRO A 132 -22.66 -18.93 -16.80
C PRO A 132 -23.06 -19.65 -18.10
N ASP A 133 -23.16 -18.97 -19.26
CA ASP A 133 -23.49 -19.63 -20.53
C ASP A 133 -22.45 -19.47 -21.65
N ALA A 134 -21.46 -18.57 -21.51
CA ALA A 134 -20.41 -18.39 -22.51
C ALA A 134 -19.31 -19.46 -22.43
N ILE A 135 -19.05 -20.03 -21.24
CA ILE A 135 -17.97 -21.01 -21.03
C ILE A 135 -18.37 -22.42 -21.50
N ARG A 136 -19.67 -22.74 -21.51
CA ARG A 136 -20.15 -24.03 -22.02
C ARG A 136 -20.17 -24.09 -23.55
N SER A 137 -20.25 -22.93 -24.22
CA SER A 137 -20.11 -22.77 -25.68
C SER A 137 -18.68 -22.39 -26.13
N TRP A 138 -17.76 -22.07 -25.20
CA TRP A 138 -16.34 -21.82 -25.47
C TRP A 138 -15.54 -23.07 -25.91
N LYS A 139 -16.21 -24.18 -26.21
CA LYS A 139 -15.59 -25.47 -26.50
C LYS A 139 -15.46 -25.82 -27.99
N TYR A 140 -15.85 -24.95 -28.92
CA TYR A 140 -15.72 -25.28 -30.35
C TYR A 140 -15.17 -24.14 -31.21
N ASP A 141 -15.66 -22.90 -31.06
CA ASP A 141 -15.40 -21.87 -32.09
C ASP A 141 -14.12 -21.04 -31.87
N TYR A 142 -13.55 -21.02 -30.66
CA TYR A 142 -12.33 -20.25 -30.36
C TYR A 142 -11.03 -21.05 -30.51
N ALA A 143 -11.13 -22.36 -30.75
CA ALA A 143 -9.99 -23.28 -30.72
C ALA A 143 -8.87 -22.97 -31.74
N PRO A 144 -9.12 -22.57 -33.00
CA PRO A 144 -8.01 -22.46 -33.98
C PRO A 144 -7.07 -21.28 -33.73
N LYS A 145 -7.58 -20.15 -33.22
CA LYS A 145 -6.80 -18.89 -33.12
C LYS A 145 -5.94 -18.80 -31.86
N TYR A 146 -6.28 -19.58 -30.83
CA TYR A 146 -5.60 -19.57 -29.54
C TYR A 146 -4.91 -20.91 -29.21
N ALA A 147 -4.92 -21.88 -30.14
CA ALA A 147 -4.32 -23.20 -29.97
C ALA A 147 -2.85 -23.14 -29.50
N HIS A 148 -2.03 -22.26 -30.09
CA HIS A 148 -0.61 -22.15 -29.72
C HIS A 148 -0.39 -21.70 -28.27
N MET A 149 -1.27 -20.85 -27.73
CA MET A 149 -1.19 -20.40 -26.32
C MET A 149 -1.63 -21.47 -25.32
N MET A 150 -2.45 -22.43 -25.75
CA MET A 150 -2.92 -23.54 -24.91
C MET A 150 -1.89 -24.67 -24.80
N GLU A 151 -1.07 -24.86 -25.83
CA GLU A 151 0.07 -25.78 -25.83
C GLU A 151 1.12 -25.37 -24.78
N ASP A 152 1.40 -24.07 -24.65
CA ASP A 152 2.33 -23.52 -23.65
C ASP A 152 1.84 -23.70 -22.20
N LEU A 153 0.53 -23.88 -22.01
CA LEU A 153 -0.11 -24.10 -20.70
C LEU A 153 -0.32 -25.59 -20.38
N GLY A 154 0.06 -26.50 -21.28
CA GLY A 154 -0.03 -27.94 -21.10
C GLY A 154 -1.45 -28.53 -21.18
N GLU A 155 -2.44 -27.74 -21.61
CA GLU A 155 -3.81 -28.22 -21.84
C GLU A 155 -4.02 -28.55 -23.31
N ALA A 156 -3.93 -29.85 -23.65
CA ALA A 156 -4.30 -30.31 -24.98
C ALA A 156 -5.81 -30.10 -25.23
N PRO A 157 -6.22 -29.50 -26.36
CA PRO A 157 -7.63 -29.35 -26.68
C PRO A 157 -8.27 -30.74 -26.82
N LEU A 158 -9.22 -31.04 -25.94
CA LEU A 158 -10.06 -32.25 -25.98
C LEU A 158 -10.93 -32.23 -27.23
N GLY A 159 -10.38 -32.66 -28.38
CA GLY A 159 -11.10 -32.54 -29.65
C GLY A 159 -10.54 -33.24 -30.88
N THR A 160 -9.54 -34.13 -30.78
CA THR A 160 -9.04 -34.90 -31.94
C THR A 160 -8.82 -36.38 -31.62
N ALA A 161 -9.74 -37.00 -30.89
CA ALA A 161 -9.66 -38.43 -30.56
C ALA A 161 -10.92 -39.25 -30.90
N GLN A 162 -11.81 -38.76 -31.78
CA GLN A 162 -13.02 -39.53 -32.13
C GLN A 162 -13.45 -39.56 -33.61
N GLU A 163 -12.60 -39.16 -34.55
CA GLU A 163 -12.85 -39.41 -35.97
C GLU A 163 -11.56 -39.94 -36.59
N ASN A 164 -11.39 -41.27 -36.58
CA ASN A 164 -10.59 -42.10 -37.51
C ASN A 164 -10.47 -43.55 -36.99
N ALA A 165 -11.60 -44.15 -36.59
CA ALA A 165 -11.68 -45.58 -36.33
C ALA A 165 -12.95 -46.19 -36.93
N THR A 166 -13.26 -45.80 -38.16
CA THR A 166 -14.09 -46.60 -39.06
C THR A 166 -13.48 -46.49 -40.44
N ASP A 167 -13.31 -47.65 -41.07
CA ASP A 167 -12.96 -47.87 -42.48
C ASP A 167 -11.46 -48.08 -42.79
N ASP A 168 -10.97 -49.29 -42.51
CA ASP A 168 -10.16 -50.04 -43.50
C ASP A 168 -9.90 -51.48 -43.03
N SER A 169 -10.74 -52.43 -43.46
CA SER A 169 -10.32 -53.77 -43.94
C SER A 169 -11.54 -54.61 -44.38
N LYS A 170 -12.02 -54.31 -45.60
CA LYS A 170 -12.53 -55.35 -46.51
C LYS A 170 -11.36 -55.84 -47.36
N LYS A 171 -10.91 -57.07 -47.12
CA LYS A 171 -10.48 -58.01 -48.15
C LYS A 171 -10.49 -59.43 -47.59
#